data_AF-A0A3D0JQA2-F1
#
_entry.id   AF-A0A3D0JQA2-F1
#
_cell.length_a   1.000
_cell.length_b   1.000
_cell.length_c   1.000
_cell.angle_alpha   90.00
_cell.angle_beta   90.00
_cell.angle_gamma   90.00
#
_symmetry.space_group_name_H-M   'P 1'
#
loop_
_entity.id
_entity.type
_entity.pdbx_description
1 polymer ?
#
loop_
_entity_poly.entity_id
_entity_poly.type
_entity_poly.pdbx_seq_one_letter_code
_entity_poly.pdbx_strand_id
1 'polypeptide(L)'
;MKRIFAVLALSLALPLHAATVEQLAADPYWIALGHYETGKLGGWRSYVDDDDFFLAKNGDSDPAAELQATLEALYQPAELGDRHPQCIYPARTRWLKAQLQLNDLPNPDCAEYRNWIADVNPHSTVLVFPAAYLNSPSSMFGHTLLRIDQ
;
A
#
# COMPACT_ATOMS: atom_id res chain seq x y z
N MET A 1 -28.45 43.50 38.89
CA MET A 1 -28.09 43.78 37.48
C MET A 1 -27.17 42.66 36.99
N LYS A 2 -27.70 41.63 36.31
CA LYS A 2 -26.94 40.47 35.83
C LYS A 2 -26.40 40.77 34.43
N ARG A 3 -25.08 40.84 34.28
CA ARG A 3 -24.40 40.98 32.98
C ARG A 3 -24.22 39.60 32.37
N ILE A 4 -24.94 39.32 31.30
CA ILE A 4 -24.82 38.08 30.51
C ILE A 4 -23.70 38.32 29.50
N PHE A 5 -22.59 37.60 29.63
CA PHE A 5 -21.54 37.56 28.62
C PHE A 5 -21.95 36.56 27.54
N ALA A 6 -22.24 37.06 26.34
CA ALA A 6 -22.44 36.22 25.16
C ALA A 6 -21.07 35.76 24.66
N VAL A 7 -20.78 34.46 24.81
CA VAL A 7 -19.60 33.84 24.21
C VAL A 7 -19.93 33.54 22.76
N LEU A 8 -19.31 34.29 21.85
CA LEU A 8 -19.40 34.06 20.41
C LEU A 8 -18.57 32.79 20.09
N ALA A 9 -19.25 31.68 19.83
CA ALA A 9 -18.60 30.46 19.37
C ALA A 9 -18.14 30.66 17.92
N LEU A 10 -16.85 30.93 17.72
CA LEU A 10 -16.23 30.99 16.41
C LEU A 10 -15.99 29.56 15.92
N SER A 11 -16.88 29.06 15.08
CA SER A 11 -16.74 27.78 14.39
C SER A 11 -15.58 27.85 13.39
N LEU A 12 -14.40 27.38 13.81
CA LEU A 12 -13.30 27.05 12.90
C LEU A 12 -13.70 25.83 12.06
N ALA A 13 -14.23 26.08 10.87
CA ALA A 13 -14.31 25.06 9.83
C ALA A 13 -12.88 24.76 9.38
N LEU A 14 -12.29 23.68 9.90
CA LEU A 14 -11.03 23.15 9.39
C LEU A 14 -11.27 22.70 7.94
N PRO A 15 -10.50 23.18 6.95
CA PRO A 15 -10.61 22.69 5.60
C PRO A 15 -10.20 21.22 5.59
N LEU A 16 -11.11 20.34 5.17
CA LEU A 16 -10.79 18.99 4.72
C LEU A 16 -9.83 19.14 3.54
N HIS A 17 -8.52 19.12 3.81
CA HIS A 17 -7.53 19.04 2.75
C HIS A 17 -7.62 17.65 2.14
N ALA A 18 -7.97 17.58 0.86
CA ALA A 18 -7.70 16.38 0.08
C ALA A 18 -6.19 16.12 0.12
N ALA A 19 -5.79 14.89 0.40
CA ALA A 19 -4.38 14.52 0.41
C ALA A 19 -3.81 14.73 -1.00
N THR A 20 -2.68 15.45 -1.11
CA THR A 20 -2.02 15.61 -2.40
C THR A 20 -1.21 14.37 -2.75
N VAL A 21 -0.88 14.21 -4.04
CA VAL A 21 -0.03 13.11 -4.52
C VAL A 21 1.30 13.08 -3.76
N GLU A 22 1.90 14.22 -3.50
CA GLU A 22 3.18 14.34 -2.78
C GLU A 22 3.07 13.90 -1.33
N GLN A 23 1.96 14.22 -0.66
CA GLN A 23 1.71 13.79 0.72
C GLN A 23 1.54 12.27 0.80
N LEU A 24 0.79 11.68 -0.12
CA LEU A 24 0.59 10.23 -0.18
C LEU A 24 1.86 9.50 -0.63
N ALA A 25 2.64 10.08 -1.53
CA ALA A 25 3.88 9.50 -2.01
C ALA A 25 4.97 9.43 -0.92
N ALA A 26 4.89 10.31 0.08
CA ALA A 26 5.75 10.28 1.26
C ALA A 26 5.18 9.43 2.41
N ASP A 27 3.98 8.86 2.27
CA ASP A 27 3.36 8.05 3.31
C ASP A 27 4.17 6.76 3.54
N PRO A 28 4.52 6.41 4.80
CA PRO A 28 5.31 5.22 5.09
C PRO A 28 4.72 3.92 4.54
N TYR A 29 3.39 3.82 4.43
CA TYR A 29 2.73 2.66 3.85
C TYR A 29 2.95 2.59 2.33
N TRP A 30 2.87 3.73 1.63
CA TRP A 30 3.19 3.78 0.19
C TRP A 30 4.66 3.43 -0.05
N ILE A 31 5.55 4.00 0.75
CA ILE A 31 6.98 3.70 0.71
C ILE A 31 7.23 2.19 0.87
N ALA A 32 6.53 1.54 1.80
CA ALA A 32 6.62 0.09 2.00
C ALA A 32 6.04 -0.72 0.82
N LEU A 33 4.91 -0.29 0.23
CA LEU A 33 4.29 -0.95 -0.92
C LEU A 33 5.17 -0.93 -2.18
N GLY A 34 5.97 0.13 -2.37
CA GLY A 34 6.93 0.23 -3.46
C GLY A 34 8.34 -0.24 -3.09
N HIS A 35 8.53 -0.79 -1.89
CA HIS A 35 9.81 -1.34 -1.44
C HIS A 35 10.96 -0.33 -1.45
N TYR A 36 10.64 0.94 -1.15
CA TYR A 36 11.62 2.02 -1.19
C TYR A 36 12.43 2.13 0.10
N GLU A 37 13.70 2.47 -0.06
CA GLU A 37 14.61 2.92 0.97
C GLU A 37 15.24 4.26 0.59
N THR A 38 15.72 5.00 1.58
CA THR A 38 16.49 6.21 1.32
C THR A 38 17.96 5.88 1.12
N GLY A 39 18.55 6.42 0.04
CA GLY A 39 19.98 6.30 -0.20
C GLY A 39 20.80 7.05 0.85
N LYS A 40 22.08 6.69 1.02
CA LYS A 40 23.01 7.39 1.93
C LYS A 40 23.15 8.89 1.65
N LEU A 41 22.87 9.31 0.42
CA LEU A 41 22.96 10.70 -0.05
C LEU A 41 21.57 11.35 -0.21
N GLY A 42 20.53 10.74 0.35
CA GLY A 42 19.13 11.13 0.12
C GLY A 42 18.55 10.51 -1.16
N GLY A 43 17.31 10.89 -1.47
CA GLY A 43 16.53 10.31 -2.56
C GLY A 43 15.94 8.95 -2.22
N TRP A 44 15.06 8.46 -3.10
CA TRP A 44 14.41 7.16 -2.98
C TRP A 44 15.04 6.15 -3.94
N ARG A 45 15.08 4.90 -3.51
CA ARG A 45 15.45 3.76 -4.34
C ARG A 45 14.67 2.55 -3.86
N SER A 46 14.02 1.84 -4.78
CA SER A 46 13.46 0.54 -4.49
C SER A 46 14.52 -0.54 -4.55
N TYR A 47 14.39 -1.56 -3.69
CA TYR A 47 15.21 -2.75 -3.78
C TYR A 47 14.64 -3.81 -4.73
N VAL A 48 13.48 -3.56 -5.35
CA VAL A 48 12.97 -4.38 -6.46
C VAL A 48 13.76 -4.05 -7.72
N ASP A 49 14.30 -5.08 -8.37
CA ASP A 49 15.13 -5.00 -9.58
C ASP A 49 14.41 -5.48 -10.85
N ASP A 50 13.08 -5.64 -10.77
CA ASP A 50 12.21 -6.01 -11.88
C ASP A 50 11.50 -4.77 -12.45
N ASP A 51 11.76 -4.46 -13.71
CA ASP A 51 11.16 -3.32 -14.41
C ASP A 51 9.64 -3.48 -14.55
N ASP A 52 9.12 -4.72 -14.59
CA ASP A 52 7.67 -4.99 -14.70
C ASP A 52 6.91 -4.70 -13.39
N PHE A 53 7.63 -4.45 -12.29
CA PHE A 53 7.01 -4.09 -11.00
C PHE A 53 6.48 -2.66 -10.98
N PHE A 54 7.10 -1.75 -11.73
CA PHE A 54 6.76 -0.31 -11.72
C PHE A 54 5.90 0.08 -12.91
N LEU A 55 4.88 0.90 -12.65
CA LEU A 55 4.03 1.46 -13.70
C LEU A 55 4.65 2.72 -14.31
N ALA A 56 5.40 3.49 -13.51
CA ALA A 56 6.17 4.63 -13.99
C ALA A 56 7.57 4.19 -14.44
N LYS A 57 8.06 4.80 -15.52
CA LYS A 57 9.40 4.53 -16.07
C LYS A 57 10.54 4.78 -15.06
N ASN A 58 10.37 5.74 -14.15
CA ASN A 58 11.29 6.04 -13.06
C ASN A 58 10.68 5.67 -11.69
N GLY A 59 9.70 4.76 -11.69
CA GLY A 59 8.97 4.38 -10.48
C GLY A 59 9.89 3.78 -9.42
N ASP A 60 11.00 3.16 -9.80
CA ASP A 60 12.01 2.61 -8.90
C ASP A 60 12.70 3.65 -8.00
N SER A 61 12.70 4.92 -8.39
CA SER A 61 13.44 5.99 -7.73
C SER A 61 12.58 7.23 -7.44
N ASP A 62 11.33 7.22 -7.89
CA ASP A 62 10.37 8.30 -7.71
C ASP A 62 9.00 7.75 -7.26
N PRO A 63 8.77 7.64 -5.93
CA PRO A 63 7.51 7.17 -5.38
C PRO A 63 6.30 8.03 -5.78
N ALA A 64 6.51 9.32 -6.10
CA ALA A 64 5.42 10.20 -6.52
C ALA A 64 5.01 9.92 -7.96
N ALA A 65 5.98 9.73 -8.86
CA ALA A 65 5.71 9.28 -10.22
C ALA A 65 5.00 7.92 -10.25
N GLU A 66 5.44 6.97 -9.40
CA GLU A 66 4.79 5.66 -9.30
C GLU A 66 3.36 5.75 -8.76
N LEU A 67 3.11 6.62 -7.77
CA LEU A 67 1.76 6.81 -7.23
C LEU A 67 0.82 7.39 -8.28
N GLN A 68 1.29 8.38 -9.03
CA GLN A 68 0.52 9.00 -10.10
C GLN A 68 0.23 8.00 -11.22
N ALA A 69 1.24 7.24 -11.68
CA ALA A 69 1.07 6.20 -12.69
C ALA A 69 0.11 5.11 -12.20
N THR A 70 0.19 4.73 -10.92
CA THR A 70 -0.75 3.79 -10.31
C THR A 70 -2.17 4.33 -10.37
N LEU A 71 -2.41 5.57 -9.95
CA LEU A 71 -3.75 6.18 -9.99
C LEU A 71 -4.33 6.16 -11.41
N GLU A 72 -3.57 6.57 -12.41
CA GLU A 72 -4.00 6.54 -13.82
C GLU A 72 -4.31 5.11 -14.29
N ALA A 73 -3.47 4.15 -13.90
CA ALA A 73 -3.62 2.75 -14.26
C ALA A 73 -4.89 2.12 -13.62
N LEU A 74 -5.30 2.54 -12.41
CA LEU A 74 -6.50 2.03 -11.75
C LEU A 74 -7.80 2.36 -12.51
N TYR A 75 -7.81 3.36 -13.38
CA TYR A 75 -8.96 3.77 -14.21
C TYR A 75 -8.91 3.19 -15.65
N GLN A 76 -7.99 2.27 -15.93
CA GLN A 76 -7.96 1.59 -17.23
C GLN A 76 -9.23 0.73 -17.46
N PRO A 77 -9.53 0.33 -18.72
CA PRO A 77 -10.73 -0.42 -19.02
C PRO A 77 -10.78 -1.79 -18.30
N ALA A 78 -11.95 -2.15 -17.76
CA ALA A 78 -12.15 -3.40 -17.01
C ALA A 78 -11.91 -4.67 -17.85
N GLU A 79 -11.98 -4.54 -19.17
CA GLU A 79 -11.76 -5.59 -20.18
C GLU A 79 -10.32 -6.14 -20.16
N LEU A 80 -9.39 -5.48 -19.46
CA LEU A 80 -8.06 -6.01 -19.22
C LEU A 80 -8.06 -7.29 -18.38
N GLY A 81 -9.13 -7.55 -17.61
CA GLY A 81 -9.27 -8.74 -16.77
C GLY A 81 -8.14 -8.86 -15.75
N ASP A 82 -7.52 -10.03 -15.64
CA ASP A 82 -6.41 -10.30 -14.72
C ASP A 82 -5.18 -9.41 -14.94
N ARG A 83 -5.03 -8.82 -16.13
CA ARG A 83 -3.95 -7.84 -16.41
C ARG A 83 -4.27 -6.43 -15.92
N HIS A 84 -5.46 -6.21 -15.39
CA HIS A 84 -5.85 -4.90 -14.87
C HIS A 84 -4.99 -4.56 -13.64
N PRO A 85 -4.52 -3.30 -13.49
CA PRO A 85 -3.68 -2.88 -12.35
C PRO A 85 -4.30 -3.15 -10.98
N GLN A 86 -5.63 -3.13 -10.89
CA GLN A 86 -6.36 -3.54 -9.67
C GLN A 86 -6.14 -5.00 -9.28
N CYS A 87 -5.94 -5.89 -10.26
CA CYS A 87 -5.69 -7.31 -10.05
C CYS A 87 -4.22 -7.61 -9.76
N ILE A 88 -3.30 -6.91 -10.44
CA ILE A 88 -1.84 -7.06 -10.27
C ILE A 88 -1.37 -6.42 -8.95
N TYR A 89 -1.92 -5.26 -8.58
CA TYR A 89 -1.53 -4.51 -7.38
C TYR A 89 -2.69 -4.35 -6.38
N PRO A 90 -3.21 -5.45 -5.80
CA PRO A 90 -4.38 -5.41 -4.93
C PRO A 90 -4.15 -4.56 -3.66
N ALA A 91 -2.92 -4.58 -3.13
CA ALA A 91 -2.57 -3.81 -1.93
C ALA A 91 -2.53 -2.29 -2.20
N ARG A 92 -1.91 -1.87 -3.32
CA ARG A 92 -1.88 -0.46 -3.75
C ARG A 92 -3.30 0.05 -4.01
N THR A 93 -4.10 -0.73 -4.72
CA THR A 93 -5.50 -0.44 -5.03
C THR A 93 -6.32 -0.22 -3.77
N ARG A 94 -6.29 -1.19 -2.84
CA ARG A 94 -7.04 -1.11 -1.58
C ARG A 94 -6.66 0.13 -0.76
N TRP A 95 -5.37 0.44 -0.70
CA TRP A 95 -4.88 1.58 0.06
C TRP A 95 -5.27 2.92 -0.59
N LEU A 96 -5.03 3.11 -1.89
CA LEU A 96 -5.39 4.34 -2.59
C LEU A 96 -6.91 4.59 -2.57
N LYS A 97 -7.71 3.53 -2.74
CA LYS A 97 -9.16 3.60 -2.61
C LYS A 97 -9.59 4.14 -1.24
N ALA A 98 -8.92 3.74 -0.16
CA ALA A 98 -9.20 4.22 1.19
C ALA A 98 -8.72 5.67 1.41
N GLN A 99 -7.51 6.01 0.97
CA GLN A 99 -6.94 7.34 1.17
C GLN A 99 -7.70 8.44 0.42
N LEU A 100 -8.12 8.14 -0.81
CA LEU A 100 -8.74 9.10 -1.72
C LEU A 100 -10.25 8.91 -1.86
N GLN A 101 -10.84 7.94 -1.15
CA GLN A 101 -12.27 7.62 -1.22
C GLN A 101 -12.75 7.35 -2.66
N LEU A 102 -11.97 6.57 -3.42
CA LEU A 102 -12.25 6.27 -4.83
C LEU A 102 -13.45 5.31 -4.92
N ASN A 103 -14.61 5.83 -5.32
CA ASN A 103 -15.86 5.06 -5.38
C ASN A 103 -16.31 4.74 -6.81
N ASP A 104 -15.58 5.22 -7.80
CA ASP A 104 -15.88 5.19 -9.24
C ASP A 104 -14.86 4.39 -10.05
N LEU A 105 -14.03 3.58 -9.38
CA LEU A 105 -13.10 2.69 -10.07
C LEU A 105 -13.85 1.64 -10.91
N PRO A 106 -13.31 1.27 -12.09
CA PRO A 106 -13.83 0.16 -12.89
C PRO A 106 -13.77 -1.15 -12.08
N ASN A 107 -14.62 -2.12 -12.44
CA ASN A 107 -14.70 -3.41 -11.75
C ASN A 107 -14.20 -4.55 -12.66
N PRO A 108 -12.87 -4.71 -12.82
CA PRO A 108 -12.30 -5.78 -13.65
C PRO A 108 -12.55 -7.16 -13.04
N ASP A 109 -12.61 -8.16 -13.92
CA ASP A 109 -12.66 -9.56 -13.49
C ASP A 109 -11.27 -10.08 -13.13
N CYS A 110 -10.90 -10.06 -11.85
CA CYS A 110 -9.64 -10.62 -11.34
C CYS A 110 -9.77 -12.12 -10.99
N ALA A 111 -10.03 -12.96 -11.99
CA ALA A 111 -10.26 -14.39 -11.81
C ALA A 111 -9.04 -15.12 -11.20
N GLU A 112 -7.83 -14.85 -11.68
CA GLU A 112 -6.60 -15.45 -11.16
C GLU A 112 -6.38 -15.08 -9.69
N TYR A 113 -6.53 -13.80 -9.34
CA TYR A 113 -6.42 -13.34 -7.95
C TYR A 113 -7.47 -13.99 -7.04
N ARG A 114 -8.73 -14.06 -7.49
CA ARG A 114 -9.81 -14.69 -6.70
C ARG A 114 -9.58 -16.18 -6.50
N ASN A 115 -9.12 -16.89 -7.53
CA ASN A 115 -8.80 -18.32 -7.42
C ASN A 115 -7.61 -18.52 -6.47
N TRP A 116 -6.55 -17.72 -6.63
CA TRP A 116 -5.37 -17.79 -5.77
C TRP A 116 -5.71 -17.56 -4.29
N ILE A 117 -6.47 -16.50 -3.96
CA ILE A 117 -6.81 -16.23 -2.56
C ILE A 117 -7.76 -17.28 -1.98
N ALA A 118 -8.64 -17.85 -2.79
CA ALA A 118 -9.50 -18.95 -2.39
C ALA A 118 -8.69 -20.22 -2.11
N ASP A 119 -7.67 -20.52 -2.92
CA ASP A 119 -6.76 -21.65 -2.71
C ASP A 119 -5.88 -21.46 -1.46
N VAL A 120 -5.48 -20.22 -1.16
CA VAL A 120 -4.79 -19.89 0.09
C VAL A 120 -5.70 -20.13 1.29
N ASN A 121 -7.01 -19.92 1.16
CA ASN A 121 -8.06 -20.11 2.18
C ASN A 121 -7.67 -19.62 3.60
N PRO A 122 -7.18 -18.39 3.80
CA PRO A 122 -6.58 -18.00 5.08
C PRO A 122 -7.62 -17.91 6.21
N HIS A 123 -7.52 -18.77 7.22
CA HIS A 123 -8.37 -18.75 8.42
C HIS A 123 -7.68 -18.12 9.64
N SER A 124 -6.36 -18.30 9.77
CA SER A 124 -5.58 -17.62 10.82
C SER A 124 -4.13 -17.42 10.43
N THR A 125 -3.45 -16.48 11.11
CA THR A 125 -2.03 -16.19 10.87
C THR A 125 -1.25 -16.44 12.15
N VAL A 126 -0.19 -17.25 12.07
CA VAL A 126 0.69 -17.57 13.19
C VAL A 126 2.09 -17.01 12.92
N LEU A 127 2.62 -16.25 13.88
CA LEU A 127 4.00 -15.80 13.87
C LEU A 127 4.83 -16.71 14.77
N VAL A 128 5.66 -17.55 14.17
CA VAL A 128 6.49 -18.52 14.89
C VAL A 128 7.86 -17.91 15.16
N PHE A 129 8.27 -17.89 16.43
CA PHE A 129 9.61 -17.50 16.86
C PHE A 129 10.38 -18.76 17.29
N PRO A 130 11.12 -19.42 16.39
CA PRO A 130 11.89 -20.61 16.74
C PRO A 130 13.02 -20.22 17.71
N ALA A 131 13.11 -20.93 18.84
CA ALA A 131 14.27 -20.83 19.73
C ALA A 131 15.50 -21.42 19.02
N ALA A 132 16.59 -20.66 18.96
CA ALA A 132 17.84 -21.07 18.31
C ALA A 132 18.37 -22.38 18.92
N TYR A 133 18.48 -23.43 18.12
CA TYR A 133 19.23 -24.64 18.49
C TYR A 133 20.73 -24.36 18.29
N LEU A 134 21.46 -24.14 19.38
CA LEU A 134 22.90 -23.81 19.40
C LEU A 134 23.81 -24.87 18.74
N ASN A 135 23.29 -26.08 18.49
CA ASN A 135 24.07 -27.20 17.97
C ASN A 135 23.96 -27.40 16.45
N SER A 136 23.29 -26.48 15.73
CA SER A 136 23.22 -26.51 14.27
C SER A 136 23.26 -25.09 13.70
N PRO A 137 24.34 -24.70 12.97
CA PRO A 137 24.52 -23.33 12.46
C PRO A 137 23.38 -22.83 11.58
N SER A 138 22.73 -23.72 10.82
CA SER A 138 21.59 -23.42 9.95
C SER A 138 20.30 -23.09 10.72
N SER A 139 20.23 -23.43 12.02
CA SER A 139 19.08 -23.25 12.91
C SER A 139 19.30 -22.17 13.98
N MET A 140 20.48 -21.55 14.02
CA MET A 140 20.86 -20.58 15.05
C MET A 140 20.38 -19.15 14.72
N PHE A 141 19.94 -18.90 13.49
CA PHE A 141 19.65 -17.56 12.96
C PHE A 141 18.16 -17.26 12.75
N GLY A 142 17.29 -17.73 13.66
CA GLY A 142 15.97 -17.15 13.90
C GLY A 142 15.15 -16.87 12.63
N HIS A 143 14.41 -17.85 12.16
CA HIS A 143 13.43 -17.59 11.10
C HIS A 143 12.12 -17.25 11.78
N THR A 144 11.88 -15.95 12.01
CA THR A 144 10.51 -15.50 12.26
C THR A 144 9.67 -15.95 11.07
N LEU A 145 8.87 -16.99 11.26
CA LEU A 145 8.10 -17.62 10.20
C LEU A 145 6.65 -17.15 10.34
N LEU A 146 6.16 -16.50 9.30
CA LEU A 146 4.74 -16.22 9.14
C LEU A 146 4.08 -17.44 8.48
N ARG A 147 3.24 -18.15 9.22
CA ARG A 147 2.42 -19.25 8.69
C ARG A 147 0.99 -18.78 8.54
N ILE A 148 0.41 -19.02 7.37
CA ILE A 148 -1.01 -18.78 7.08
C ILE A 148 -1.68 -20.15 7.16
N ASP A 149 -2.58 -20.31 8.12
CA ASP A 149 -3.34 -21.54 8.31
C ASP A 149 -4.63 -21.48 7.50
N GLN A 150 -4.89 -22.57 6.78
CA GLN A 150 -6.05 -22.77 5.92
C GLN A 150 -7.29 -23.22 6.70
#